data_AF-A0A7X7UNT7-F1
#
_entry.id   AF-A0A7X7UNT7-F1
#
_cell.length_a   1.000
_cell.length_b   1.000
_cell.length_c   1.000
_cell.angle_alpha   90.00
_cell.angle_beta   90.00
_cell.angle_gamma   90.00
#
_symmetry.space_group_name_H-M   'P 1'
#
loop_
_entity.id
_entity.type
_entity.pdbx_description
1 polymer ?
#
loop_
_entity_poly.entity_id
_entity_poly.type
_entity_poly.pdbx_seq_one_letter_code
_entity_poly.pdbx_strand_id
1 'polypeptide(L)'
;MQKSKNDFFIGFTMWYGETHYFKIKRDTLDYLAISSMGGFDPKVMVYDDFYTLVDRNDDVDPNSRGAIYTSGKNFYCQFYADRDRYYYFGVKPALSGATGTTTIRCVIDNFHVSDYSKLVSGINAVKNGRIYYKDYTNLSYYISIGAAQWNKLGQVQIRHRGAGDRTDLTLNLFYDKDSIVAYTSKHWLKGWSIWYNDYYFQDMVMSERLKTVMHEFGHTLGMAEFSGWDYCESYDNVMVQGIRSISKLGPADIAVYRKLWG
;
A
#
# COMPACT_ATOMS: atom_id res chain seq x y z
N MET A 1 -1.96 -28.07 5.87
CA MET A 1 -1.72 -26.62 5.73
C MET A 1 -0.29 -26.40 5.24
N GLN A 2 -0.13 -26.07 3.97
CA GLN A 2 1.18 -25.82 3.35
C GLN A 2 1.68 -24.42 3.78
N LYS A 3 2.94 -24.31 4.22
CA LYS A 3 3.55 -23.04 4.66
C LYS A 3 4.42 -22.50 3.52
N SER A 4 4.05 -21.36 2.94
CA SER A 4 4.92 -20.62 2.01
C SER A 4 5.38 -19.30 2.63
N LYS A 5 6.66 -18.95 2.44
CA LYS A 5 7.23 -17.62 2.76
C LYS A 5 7.30 -16.69 1.55
N ASN A 6 7.14 -17.21 0.33
CA ASN A 6 7.30 -16.49 -0.94
C ASN A 6 6.07 -16.71 -1.83
N ASP A 7 6.09 -16.10 -3.02
CA ASP A 7 5.17 -16.43 -4.11
C ASP A 7 5.03 -17.94 -4.26
N PHE A 8 3.80 -18.43 -4.45
CA PHE A 8 3.56 -19.85 -4.63
C PHE A 8 2.47 -20.10 -5.66
N PHE A 9 2.56 -21.30 -6.24
CA PHE A 9 1.63 -21.85 -7.22
C PHE A 9 1.34 -23.28 -6.80
N ILE A 10 0.08 -23.58 -6.48
CA ILE A 10 -0.31 -24.90 -6.00
C ILE A 10 -1.52 -25.36 -6.81
N GLY A 11 -1.33 -26.42 -7.59
CA GLY A 11 -2.39 -27.12 -8.30
C GLY A 11 -2.97 -28.24 -7.43
N PHE A 12 -4.30 -28.38 -7.42
CA PHE A 12 -4.98 -29.44 -6.68
C PHE A 12 -6.36 -29.74 -7.28
N THR A 13 -6.89 -30.90 -6.92
CA THR A 13 -8.27 -31.29 -7.21
C THR A 13 -9.15 -30.82 -6.06
N MET A 14 -10.29 -30.24 -6.38
CA MET A 14 -11.31 -29.81 -5.44
C MET A 14 -12.54 -30.69 -5.58
N TRP A 15 -12.95 -31.30 -4.47
CA TRP A 15 -14.16 -32.09 -4.40
C TRP A 15 -15.35 -31.24 -3.92
N TYR A 16 -16.56 -31.69 -4.25
CA TYR A 16 -17.77 -31.06 -3.74
C TYR A 16 -17.78 -31.01 -2.20
N GLY A 17 -18.11 -29.84 -1.64
CA GLY A 17 -18.17 -29.61 -0.20
C GLY A 17 -16.81 -29.43 0.48
N GLU A 18 -15.71 -29.58 -0.27
CA GLU A 18 -14.36 -29.41 0.26
C GLU A 18 -13.98 -27.93 0.34
N THR A 19 -13.18 -27.58 1.34
CA THR A 19 -12.48 -26.29 1.41
C THR A 19 -11.00 -26.54 1.65
N HIS A 20 -10.18 -26.07 0.74
CA HIS A 20 -8.71 -26.12 0.86
C HIS A 20 -8.23 -24.88 1.60
N TYR A 21 -7.46 -25.09 2.67
CA TYR A 21 -6.92 -24.01 3.47
C TYR A 21 -5.42 -23.88 3.31
N PHE A 22 -5.00 -22.65 3.10
CA PHE A 22 -3.61 -22.27 2.98
C PHE A 22 -3.26 -21.21 4.03
N LYS A 23 -1.97 -21.16 4.37
CA LYS A 23 -1.44 -20.18 5.32
C LYS A 23 -0.16 -19.57 4.78
N ILE A 24 -0.10 -18.25 4.85
CA ILE A 24 1.09 -17.46 4.54
C ILE A 24 1.52 -16.68 5.79
N LYS A 25 2.83 -16.63 6.03
CA LYS A 25 3.44 -15.70 6.98
C LYS A 25 4.11 -14.59 6.19
N ARG A 26 3.90 -13.34 6.57
CA ARG A 26 4.66 -12.21 6.04
C ARG A 26 5.63 -11.71 7.08
N ASP A 27 6.92 -11.82 6.77
CA ASP A 27 8.01 -11.26 7.58
C ASP A 27 8.25 -9.78 7.21
N THR A 28 7.64 -9.30 6.12
CA THR A 28 7.68 -7.92 5.60
C THR A 28 6.26 -7.38 5.43
N LEU A 29 6.13 -6.07 5.26
CA LEU A 29 4.86 -5.46 4.89
C LEU A 29 4.70 -5.49 3.37
N ASP A 30 3.63 -6.10 2.86
CA ASP A 30 3.42 -6.37 1.43
C ASP A 30 1.99 -6.07 0.98
N TYR A 31 1.83 -5.84 -0.32
CA TYR A 31 0.55 -6.01 -0.99
C TYR A 31 0.56 -7.40 -1.63
N LEU A 32 -0.46 -8.22 -1.39
CA LEU A 32 -0.56 -9.58 -1.93
C LEU A 32 -1.69 -9.65 -2.95
N ALA A 33 -1.45 -10.35 -4.06
CA ALA A 33 -2.45 -10.72 -5.03
C ALA A 33 -2.62 -12.24 -5.05
N ILE A 34 -3.83 -12.72 -4.81
CA ILE A 34 -4.23 -14.13 -4.86
C ILE A 34 -5.21 -14.31 -6.01
N SER A 35 -4.98 -15.31 -6.84
CA SER A 35 -5.86 -15.66 -7.96
C SER A 35 -5.95 -17.16 -8.17
N SER A 36 -7.06 -17.61 -8.77
CA SER A 36 -7.15 -18.94 -9.33
C SER A 36 -6.87 -18.93 -10.83
N MET A 37 -6.45 -20.08 -11.35
CA MET A 37 -6.29 -20.35 -12.77
C MET A 37 -6.92 -21.69 -13.12
N GLY A 38 -7.38 -21.81 -14.37
CA GLY A 38 -8.00 -23.01 -14.91
C GLY A 38 -9.45 -22.78 -15.35
N GLY A 39 -10.13 -23.87 -15.70
CA GLY A 39 -11.55 -23.85 -16.10
C GLY A 39 -12.53 -24.16 -14.98
N PHE A 40 -12.03 -24.44 -13.77
CA PHE A 40 -12.85 -24.64 -12.58
C PHE A 40 -13.26 -23.29 -11.99
N ASP A 41 -14.39 -23.27 -11.28
CA ASP A 41 -15.02 -22.08 -10.71
C ASP A 41 -14.88 -22.08 -9.17
N PRO A 42 -13.75 -21.58 -8.62
CA PRO A 42 -13.53 -21.48 -7.19
C PRO A 42 -13.79 -20.07 -6.65
N LYS A 43 -14.18 -20.01 -5.37
CA LYS A 43 -14.13 -18.77 -4.56
C LYS A 43 -13.12 -18.83 -3.45
N VAL A 44 -12.67 -17.64 -3.05
CA VAL A 44 -11.73 -17.43 -1.96
C VAL A 44 -12.33 -16.58 -0.84
N MET A 45 -11.95 -16.90 0.39
CA MET A 45 -12.14 -16.05 1.56
C MET A 45 -10.78 -15.90 2.24
N VAL A 46 -10.38 -14.67 2.54
CA VAL A 46 -9.10 -14.33 3.19
C VAL A 46 -9.37 -13.86 4.61
N TYR A 47 -8.60 -14.40 5.55
CA TYR A 47 -8.69 -14.09 6.98
C TYR A 47 -7.32 -13.67 7.52
N ASP A 48 -7.34 -12.80 8.53
CA ASP A 48 -6.15 -12.46 9.30
C ASP A 48 -5.86 -13.51 10.40
N ASP A 49 -4.88 -13.24 11.25
CA ASP A 49 -4.47 -14.12 12.35
C ASP A 49 -5.43 -14.15 13.54
N PHE A 50 -6.43 -13.27 13.55
CA PHE A 50 -7.57 -13.31 14.47
C PHE A 50 -8.79 -13.97 13.84
N TYR A 51 -8.65 -14.55 12.65
CA TYR A 51 -9.74 -15.13 11.86
C TYR A 51 -10.84 -14.12 11.47
N THR A 52 -10.50 -12.83 11.44
CA THR A 52 -11.38 -11.79 10.92
C THR A 52 -11.33 -11.84 9.40
N LEU A 53 -12.50 -11.81 8.75
CA LEU A 53 -12.58 -11.77 7.29
C LEU A 53 -11.97 -10.45 6.79
N VAL A 54 -10.91 -10.57 6.00
CA VAL A 54 -10.22 -9.45 5.36
C VAL A 54 -10.89 -9.14 4.02
N ASP A 55 -11.13 -10.17 3.21
CA ASP A 55 -11.69 -10.03 1.88
C ASP A 55 -12.24 -11.37 1.36
N ARG A 56 -13.04 -11.35 0.29
CA ARG A 56 -13.53 -12.53 -0.43
C ARG A 56 -13.81 -12.20 -1.88
N ASN A 57 -13.62 -13.17 -2.77
CA ASN A 57 -14.06 -13.04 -4.15
C ASN A 57 -14.44 -14.39 -4.78
N ASP A 58 -15.30 -14.35 -5.79
CA ASP A 58 -15.82 -15.49 -6.57
C ASP A 58 -15.36 -15.36 -8.03
N ASP A 59 -15.75 -14.27 -8.70
CA ASP A 59 -15.39 -13.98 -10.09
C ASP A 59 -14.44 -12.79 -10.19
N VAL A 60 -13.61 -12.79 -11.23
CA VAL A 60 -12.79 -11.64 -11.57
C VAL A 60 -13.60 -10.69 -12.44
N ASP A 61 -13.71 -9.43 -11.97
CA ASP A 61 -14.25 -8.36 -12.79
C ASP A 61 -13.32 -8.13 -13.99
N PRO A 62 -13.80 -8.28 -15.25
CA PRO A 62 -12.99 -8.07 -16.45
C PRO A 62 -12.39 -6.67 -16.57
N ASN A 63 -12.94 -5.68 -15.87
CA ASN A 63 -12.44 -4.31 -15.87
C ASN A 63 -11.51 -4.00 -14.68
N SER A 64 -11.27 -4.98 -13.80
CA SER A 64 -10.36 -4.84 -12.66
C SER A 64 -8.92 -5.20 -13.01
N ARG A 65 -7.99 -4.81 -12.13
CA ARG A 65 -6.58 -5.27 -12.19
C ARG A 65 -6.45 -6.80 -12.20
N GLY A 66 -7.44 -7.51 -11.65
CA GLY A 66 -7.47 -8.96 -11.64
C GLY A 66 -7.45 -9.60 -13.03
N ALA A 67 -7.96 -8.90 -14.05
CA ALA A 67 -7.97 -9.36 -15.44
C ALA A 67 -6.55 -9.59 -16.00
N ILE A 68 -5.51 -8.99 -15.40
CA ILE A 68 -4.10 -9.21 -15.74
C ILE A 68 -3.61 -10.58 -15.24
N TYR A 69 -4.20 -11.08 -14.14
CA TYR A 69 -3.79 -12.31 -13.48
C TYR A 69 -4.64 -13.52 -13.89
N THR A 70 -5.94 -13.31 -14.10
CA THR A 70 -6.90 -14.37 -14.41
C THR A 70 -8.18 -13.82 -15.07
N SER A 71 -9.12 -14.68 -15.47
CA SER A 71 -10.33 -14.25 -16.18
C SER A 71 -11.57 -15.10 -15.86
N GLY A 72 -12.75 -14.48 -16.05
CA GLY A 72 -14.05 -15.14 -15.99
C GLY A 72 -14.38 -15.72 -14.62
N LYS A 73 -14.63 -17.03 -14.60
CA LYS A 73 -15.03 -17.83 -13.41
C LYS A 73 -13.89 -18.06 -12.40
N ASN A 74 -12.82 -17.30 -12.51
CA ASN A 74 -11.70 -17.40 -11.58
C ASN A 74 -11.75 -16.19 -10.65
N PHE A 75 -11.32 -16.37 -9.40
CA PHE A 75 -11.26 -15.25 -8.48
C PHE A 75 -9.97 -14.46 -8.62
N TYR A 76 -10.03 -13.17 -8.29
CA TYR A 76 -8.87 -12.34 -7.96
C TYR A 76 -9.13 -11.60 -6.65
N CYS A 77 -8.24 -11.72 -5.67
CA CYS A 77 -8.34 -11.03 -4.39
C CYS A 77 -6.99 -10.39 -4.07
N GLN A 78 -7.01 -9.14 -3.65
CA GLN A 78 -5.81 -8.38 -3.37
C GLN A 78 -5.92 -7.72 -1.99
N PHE A 79 -4.88 -7.76 -1.18
CA PHE A 79 -4.94 -7.16 0.15
C PHE A 79 -3.59 -6.72 0.70
N TYR A 80 -3.66 -5.79 1.65
CA TYR A 80 -2.52 -5.29 2.39
C TYR A 80 -2.17 -6.23 3.55
N ALA A 81 -1.00 -6.85 3.47
CA ALA A 81 -0.46 -7.76 4.46
C ALA A 81 0.54 -7.05 5.37
N ASP A 82 0.19 -6.88 6.64
CA ASP A 82 1.04 -6.25 7.65
C ASP A 82 2.26 -7.15 7.98
N ARG A 83 3.36 -6.50 8.38
CA ARG A 83 4.61 -7.16 8.80
C ARG A 83 4.40 -8.04 10.04
N ASP A 84 5.06 -9.20 10.06
CA ASP A 84 5.07 -10.16 11.17
C ASP A 84 3.70 -10.80 11.46
N ARG A 85 2.84 -10.90 10.44
CA ARG A 85 1.47 -11.41 10.56
C ARG A 85 1.27 -12.70 9.75
N TYR A 86 0.22 -13.43 10.11
CA TYR A 86 -0.26 -14.58 9.37
C TYR A 86 -1.59 -14.29 8.70
N TYR A 87 -1.77 -14.87 7.51
CA TYR A 87 -3.02 -14.82 6.77
C TYR A 87 -3.41 -16.23 6.33
N TYR A 88 -4.71 -16.46 6.30
CA TYR A 88 -5.32 -17.74 5.95
C TYR A 88 -6.27 -17.50 4.79
N PHE A 89 -6.25 -18.38 3.79
CA PHE A 89 -7.23 -18.31 2.71
C PHE A 89 -7.86 -19.68 2.50
N GLY A 90 -9.18 -19.68 2.52
CA GLY A 90 -10.02 -20.83 2.25
C GLY A 90 -10.52 -20.76 0.82
N VAL A 91 -10.22 -21.79 0.03
CA VAL A 91 -10.64 -21.92 -1.37
C VAL A 91 -11.64 -23.07 -1.45
N LYS A 92 -12.81 -22.81 -2.02
CA LYS A 92 -13.89 -23.80 -2.15
C LYS A 92 -14.63 -23.67 -3.48
N PRO A 93 -15.33 -24.71 -3.94
CA PRO A 93 -16.15 -24.60 -5.14
C PRO A 93 -17.16 -23.45 -5.02
N ALA A 94 -17.31 -22.65 -6.07
CA ALA A 94 -18.32 -21.60 -6.15
C ALA A 94 -19.72 -22.22 -6.17
N LEU A 95 -19.89 -23.24 -7.01
CA LEU A 95 -21.12 -23.97 -7.27
C LEU A 95 -21.22 -25.30 -6.50
N SER A 96 -22.44 -25.63 -6.07
CA SER A 96 -22.74 -26.92 -5.46
C SER A 96 -22.62 -28.05 -6.49
N GLY A 97 -22.08 -29.20 -6.08
CA GLY A 97 -21.83 -30.38 -6.92
C GLY A 97 -20.59 -30.29 -7.81
N ALA A 98 -19.92 -29.14 -7.89
CA ALA A 98 -18.75 -28.98 -8.76
C ALA A 98 -17.53 -29.71 -8.20
N THR A 99 -16.85 -30.45 -9.08
CA THR A 99 -15.55 -31.09 -8.82
C THR A 99 -14.64 -30.78 -10.01
N GLY A 100 -13.37 -30.47 -9.74
CA GLY A 100 -12.43 -30.14 -10.81
C GLY A 100 -11.07 -29.75 -10.28
N THR A 101 -10.18 -29.37 -11.19
CA THR A 101 -8.82 -28.94 -10.86
C THR A 101 -8.68 -27.44 -10.98
N THR A 102 -8.01 -26.82 -10.01
CA THR A 102 -7.60 -25.41 -10.08
C THR A 102 -6.13 -25.28 -9.68
N THR A 103 -5.54 -24.16 -10.08
CA THR A 103 -4.22 -23.73 -9.56
C THR A 103 -4.39 -22.41 -8.85
N ILE A 104 -3.92 -22.34 -7.61
CA ILE A 104 -3.91 -21.11 -6.83
C ILE A 104 -2.53 -20.47 -6.92
N ARG A 105 -2.53 -19.20 -7.29
CA ARG A 105 -1.37 -18.33 -7.32
C ARG A 105 -1.50 -17.28 -6.23
N CYS A 106 -0.45 -17.10 -5.43
CA CYS A 106 -0.30 -15.95 -4.55
C CYS A 106 1.06 -15.32 -4.83
N VAL A 107 1.08 -14.01 -5.06
CA VAL A 107 2.30 -13.26 -5.34
C VAL A 107 2.35 -11.97 -4.53
N ILE A 108 3.56 -11.49 -4.26
CA ILE A 108 3.76 -10.09 -3.87
C ILE A 108 3.40 -9.22 -5.06
N ASP A 109 2.37 -8.41 -4.88
CA ASP A 109 1.88 -7.49 -5.88
C ASP A 109 2.65 -6.17 -5.77
N ASN A 110 3.62 -6.01 -6.66
CA ASN A 110 4.31 -4.75 -6.89
C ASN A 110 3.75 -4.15 -8.20
N PHE A 111 2.43 -4.09 -8.40
CA PHE A 111 1.90 -3.57 -9.65
C PHE A 111 2.30 -2.10 -9.84
N HIS A 112 2.83 -1.81 -11.03
CA HIS A 112 3.15 -0.49 -11.53
C HIS A 112 2.98 -0.51 -13.05
N VAL A 113 2.47 0.57 -13.64
CA VAL A 113 2.24 0.62 -15.10
C VAL A 113 3.50 1.07 -15.87
N SER A 114 4.52 1.59 -15.18
CA SER A 114 5.72 2.19 -15.80
C SER A 114 7.00 1.99 -14.98
N ASP A 115 8.19 1.98 -15.59
CA ASP A 115 9.46 1.75 -14.88
C ASP A 115 9.58 2.53 -13.56
N TYR A 116 9.80 1.80 -12.47
CA TYR A 116 10.05 2.31 -11.12
C TYR A 116 11.13 3.39 -11.04
N SER A 117 12.08 3.45 -11.99
CA SER A 117 13.08 4.51 -12.03
C SER A 117 12.46 5.91 -12.13
N LYS A 118 11.32 6.06 -12.81
CA LYS A 118 10.59 7.34 -12.96
C LYS A 118 9.87 7.77 -11.68
N LEU A 119 9.61 6.82 -10.79
CA LEU A 119 8.93 7.06 -9.51
C LEU A 119 9.90 7.49 -8.40
N VAL A 120 11.20 7.57 -8.71
CA VAL A 120 12.27 7.93 -7.78
C VAL A 120 12.78 9.33 -8.13
N SER A 121 12.70 10.27 -7.18
CA SER A 121 13.40 11.55 -7.29
C SER A 121 14.83 11.47 -6.74
N GLY A 122 15.05 10.61 -5.74
CA GLY A 122 16.33 10.43 -5.04
C GLY A 122 16.70 11.58 -4.10
N ILE A 123 16.06 12.74 -4.21
CA ILE A 123 16.27 13.91 -3.35
C ILE A 123 15.42 13.74 -2.08
N ASN A 124 16.06 13.60 -0.92
CA ASN A 124 15.37 13.22 0.32
C ASN A 124 15.86 13.98 1.58
N ALA A 125 15.07 13.87 2.64
CA ALA A 125 15.34 14.40 3.98
C ALA A 125 16.03 13.40 4.92
N VAL A 126 16.25 12.16 4.46
CA VAL A 126 16.79 11.08 5.29
C VAL A 126 18.25 11.33 5.63
N LYS A 127 18.57 11.19 6.91
CA LYS A 127 19.92 11.34 7.46
C LYS A 127 20.19 10.15 8.40
N ASN A 128 21.15 9.29 8.04
CA ASN A 128 21.49 8.08 8.81
C ASN A 128 20.26 7.21 9.12
N GLY A 129 19.43 6.97 8.10
CA GLY A 129 18.20 6.16 8.19
C GLY A 129 17.07 6.80 9.01
N ARG A 130 17.11 8.11 9.25
CA ARG A 130 16.11 8.81 10.09
C ARG A 130 15.71 10.16 9.52
N ILE A 131 14.47 10.56 9.81
CA ILE A 131 13.95 11.92 9.64
C ILE A 131 13.37 12.36 10.99
N TYR A 132 13.95 13.40 11.58
CA TYR A 132 13.37 14.06 12.75
C TYR A 132 12.55 15.27 12.32
N TYR A 133 11.25 15.24 12.57
CA TYR A 133 10.35 16.34 12.20
C TYR A 133 9.95 17.20 13.40
N LYS A 134 9.79 18.50 13.16
CA LYS A 134 9.15 19.43 14.09
C LYS A 134 7.80 19.86 13.53
N ASP A 135 6.74 19.61 14.31
CA ASP A 135 5.36 19.88 13.92
C ASP A 135 4.89 21.25 14.45
N TYR A 136 4.52 22.16 13.54
CA TYR A 136 3.91 23.45 13.84
C TYR A 136 2.44 23.52 13.39
N THR A 137 1.81 22.37 13.19
CA THR A 137 0.43 22.24 12.74
C THR A 137 -0.52 21.85 13.88
N ASN A 138 -1.82 21.85 13.61
CA ASN A 138 -2.85 21.22 14.44
C ASN A 138 -3.19 19.78 13.96
N LEU A 139 -2.38 19.19 13.07
CA LEU A 139 -2.65 17.92 12.39
C LEU A 139 -1.89 16.73 13.00
N SER A 140 -1.38 16.86 14.23
CA SER A 140 -0.44 15.91 14.83
C SER A 140 -0.93 14.46 14.84
N TYR A 141 -2.24 14.24 14.97
CA TYR A 141 -2.85 12.90 14.85
C TYR A 141 -2.56 12.26 13.49
N TYR A 142 -2.85 12.97 12.39
CA TYR A 142 -2.64 12.47 11.03
C TYR A 142 -1.16 12.33 10.71
N ILE A 143 -0.34 13.32 11.13
CA ILE A 143 1.12 13.31 10.97
C ILE A 143 1.73 12.06 11.62
N SER A 144 1.33 11.76 12.86
CA SER A 144 1.82 10.58 13.56
C SER A 144 1.44 9.28 12.85
N ILE A 145 0.20 9.17 12.37
CA ILE A 145 -0.26 7.96 11.67
C ILE A 145 0.43 7.83 10.31
N GLY A 146 0.54 8.91 9.54
CA GLY A 146 1.19 8.91 8.22
C GLY A 146 2.67 8.54 8.32
N ALA A 147 3.40 9.11 9.29
CA ALA A 147 4.78 8.71 9.60
C ALA A 147 4.84 7.23 10.01
N ALA A 148 3.89 6.76 10.82
CA ALA A 148 3.84 5.36 11.24
C ALA A 148 3.64 4.39 10.07
N GLN A 149 2.83 4.72 9.05
CA GLN A 149 2.64 3.86 7.87
C GLN A 149 3.97 3.59 7.15
N TRP A 150 4.77 4.64 6.91
CA TRP A 150 6.11 4.48 6.33
C TRP A 150 7.07 3.73 7.26
N ASN A 151 7.03 3.99 8.56
CA ASN A 151 7.87 3.29 9.55
C ASN A 151 7.63 1.78 9.61
N LYS A 152 6.44 1.30 9.22
CA LYS A 152 6.16 -0.14 9.16
C LYS A 152 7.09 -0.89 8.20
N LEU A 153 7.63 -0.22 7.18
CA LEU A 153 8.58 -0.80 6.22
C LEU A 153 9.99 -0.99 6.82
N GLY A 154 10.32 -0.30 7.91
CA GLY A 154 11.43 -0.65 8.81
C GLY A 154 12.81 -0.09 8.47
N GLN A 155 13.06 0.42 7.27
CA GLN A 155 14.40 0.88 6.86
C GLN A 155 14.72 2.31 7.29
N VAL A 156 13.74 3.20 7.17
CA VAL A 156 13.83 4.61 7.57
C VAL A 156 12.85 4.89 8.69
N GLN A 157 13.31 5.61 9.72
CA GLN A 157 12.47 6.04 10.85
C GLN A 157 12.12 7.52 10.76
N ILE A 158 10.83 7.81 10.61
CA ILE A 158 10.25 9.16 10.69
C ILE A 158 9.70 9.35 12.10
N ARG A 159 10.24 10.32 12.85
CA ARG A 159 9.90 10.52 14.26
C ARG A 159 9.77 11.99 14.60
N HIS A 160 8.86 12.30 15.53
CA HIS A 160 8.81 13.63 16.12
C HIS A 160 10.14 13.91 16.82
N ARG A 161 10.63 15.14 16.66
CA ARG A 161 11.87 15.60 17.27
C ARG A 161 11.74 15.62 18.80
N GLY A 162 12.65 14.94 19.50
CA GLY A 162 12.83 15.02 20.95
C GLY A 162 13.79 16.11 21.39
N ALA A 163 14.03 16.19 22.70
CA ALA A 163 15.06 17.08 23.25
C ALA A 163 16.45 16.64 22.80
N GLY A 164 17.24 17.57 22.25
CA GLY A 164 18.59 17.28 21.75
C GLY A 164 18.64 16.70 20.32
N ASP A 165 17.51 16.27 19.76
CA ASP A 165 17.47 15.82 18.37
C ASP A 165 17.68 16.99 17.40
N ARG A 166 18.29 16.68 16.24
CA ARG A 166 18.35 17.60 15.10
C ARG A 166 16.96 17.78 14.49
N THR A 167 16.78 18.83 13.69
CA THR A 167 15.57 19.03 12.88
C THR A 167 15.91 18.77 11.42
N ASP A 168 15.40 17.68 10.86
CA ASP A 168 15.57 17.33 9.44
C ASP A 168 14.43 17.90 8.59
N LEU A 169 13.23 17.99 9.17
CA LEU A 169 11.99 18.36 8.51
C LEU A 169 11.14 19.28 9.41
N THR A 170 10.49 20.27 8.81
CA THR A 170 9.49 21.12 9.48
C THR A 170 8.12 20.96 8.84
N LEU A 171 7.07 20.84 9.63
CA LEU A 171 5.70 20.70 9.16
C LEU A 171 4.95 21.99 9.53
N ASN A 172 4.32 22.64 8.55
CA ASN A 172 3.69 23.94 8.72
C ASN A 172 2.29 23.95 8.09
N LEU A 173 1.49 24.94 8.49
CA LEU A 173 0.21 25.25 7.86
C LEU A 173 0.31 26.55 7.07
N PHE A 174 -0.50 26.63 6.04
CA PHE A 174 -0.89 27.87 5.39
C PHE A 174 -2.38 27.82 5.08
N TYR A 175 -2.97 28.95 4.69
CA TYR A 175 -4.39 29.02 4.35
C TYR A 175 -4.55 29.80 3.05
N ASP A 176 -4.95 29.10 1.98
CA ASP A 176 -5.16 29.72 0.67
C ASP A 176 -6.15 28.89 -0.18
N LYS A 177 -7.29 29.46 -0.53
CA LYS A 177 -8.35 28.76 -1.28
C LYS A 177 -8.03 28.54 -2.76
N ASP A 178 -7.11 29.33 -3.32
CA ASP A 178 -6.79 29.35 -4.76
C ASP A 178 -5.43 28.66 -5.04
N SER A 179 -5.00 27.80 -4.12
CA SER A 179 -3.66 27.19 -4.11
C SER A 179 -3.72 25.66 -4.06
N ILE A 180 -2.56 25.03 -3.85
CA ILE A 180 -2.41 23.58 -3.77
C ILE A 180 -2.79 23.05 -2.39
N VAL A 181 -3.14 21.76 -2.32
CA VAL A 181 -3.57 21.07 -1.11
C VAL A 181 -2.45 20.93 -0.07
N ALA A 182 -1.26 20.57 -0.53
CA ALA A 182 -0.05 20.47 0.27
C ALA A 182 1.16 20.49 -0.67
N TYR A 183 2.35 20.72 -0.11
CA TYR A 183 3.60 20.52 -0.83
C TYR A 183 4.78 20.28 0.08
N THR A 184 5.76 19.56 -0.46
CA THR A 184 7.08 19.35 0.12
C THR A 184 8.10 20.20 -0.61
N SER A 185 8.98 20.87 0.13
CA SER A 185 10.04 21.70 -0.43
C SER A 185 11.35 21.55 0.33
N LYS A 186 12.46 21.82 -0.36
CA LYS A 186 13.80 21.90 0.22
C LYS A 186 14.38 23.29 -0.03
N HIS A 187 14.51 24.08 1.03
CA HIS A 187 15.16 25.39 0.96
C HIS A 187 16.61 25.28 1.43
N TRP A 188 17.54 25.91 0.70
CA TRP A 188 18.98 25.81 0.97
C TRP A 188 19.40 26.28 2.37
N LEU A 189 18.73 27.31 2.93
CA LEU A 189 18.95 27.77 4.32
C LEU A 189 18.07 27.09 5.38
N LYS A 190 16.83 26.73 5.03
CA LYS A 190 15.79 26.34 6.02
C LYS A 190 15.62 24.82 6.12
N GLY A 191 16.26 24.06 5.23
CA GLY A 191 16.13 22.62 5.15
C GLY A 191 14.82 22.20 4.49
N TRP A 192 14.33 21.01 4.87
CA TRP A 192 13.09 20.46 4.35
C TRP A 192 11.87 21.01 5.10
N SER A 193 10.80 21.24 4.36
CA SER A 193 9.50 21.63 4.89
C SER A 193 8.37 20.94 4.15
N ILE A 194 7.35 20.50 4.89
CA ILE A 194 6.02 20.20 4.35
C ILE A 194 5.09 21.33 4.79
N TRP A 195 4.25 21.76 3.85
CA TRP A 195 3.22 22.77 4.09
C TRP A 195 1.87 22.16 3.73
N TYR A 196 0.95 22.14 4.69
CA TYR A 196 -0.43 21.69 4.47
C TYR A 196 -1.36 22.89 4.41
N ASN A 197 -2.30 22.87 3.46
CA ASN A 197 -3.26 23.94 3.28
C ASN A 197 -4.49 23.70 4.17
N ASP A 198 -4.63 24.50 5.22
CA ASP A 198 -5.70 24.38 6.20
C ASP A 198 -7.09 24.54 5.57
N TYR A 199 -7.23 25.37 4.52
CA TYR A 199 -8.49 25.54 3.79
C TYR A 199 -9.04 24.19 3.28
N TYR A 200 -8.21 23.41 2.59
CA TYR A 200 -8.64 22.11 2.06
C TYR A 200 -8.78 21.06 3.17
N PHE A 201 -7.90 21.09 4.17
CA PHE A 201 -7.95 20.10 5.24
C PHE A 201 -9.25 20.17 6.06
N GLN A 202 -9.87 21.35 6.19
CA GLN A 202 -11.13 21.50 6.93
C GLN A 202 -12.26 20.63 6.35
N ASP A 203 -12.37 20.52 5.02
CA ASP A 203 -13.45 19.78 4.36
C ASP A 203 -13.12 18.31 4.06
N MET A 204 -11.85 17.93 4.14
CA MET A 204 -11.41 16.54 3.90
C MET A 204 -11.89 15.57 4.98
N VAL A 205 -12.24 14.35 4.55
CA VAL A 205 -12.46 13.24 5.49
C VAL A 205 -11.13 12.69 6.04
N MET A 206 -11.22 11.89 7.10
CA MET A 206 -10.06 11.36 7.81
C MET A 206 -9.04 10.66 6.89
N SER A 207 -9.51 9.83 5.96
CA SER A 207 -8.67 9.10 5.01
C SER A 207 -8.01 10.01 3.98
N GLU A 208 -8.65 11.09 3.55
CA GLU A 208 -8.07 12.05 2.61
C GLU A 208 -6.96 12.89 3.24
N ARG A 209 -7.16 13.32 4.49
CA ARG A 209 -6.11 13.97 5.30
C ARG A 209 -4.92 13.04 5.49
N LEU A 210 -5.19 11.77 5.83
CA LEU A 210 -4.14 10.78 6.03
C LEU A 210 -3.38 10.48 4.74
N LYS A 211 -4.06 10.32 3.60
CA LYS A 211 -3.43 10.18 2.28
C LYS A 211 -2.50 11.33 2.00
N THR A 212 -2.98 12.56 2.15
CA THR A 212 -2.18 13.78 1.88
C THR A 212 -0.94 13.84 2.76
N VAL A 213 -1.07 13.53 4.05
CA VAL A 213 0.09 13.46 4.95
C VAL A 213 1.09 12.37 4.52
N MET A 214 0.62 11.17 4.21
CA MET A 214 1.48 10.07 3.74
C MET A 214 2.20 10.43 2.44
N HIS A 215 1.49 11.08 1.51
CA HIS A 215 2.00 11.55 0.22
C HIS A 215 3.20 12.49 0.40
N GLU A 216 3.04 13.54 1.22
CA GLU A 216 4.13 14.48 1.48
C GLU A 216 5.33 13.83 2.18
N PHE A 217 5.08 12.89 3.10
CA PHE A 217 6.18 12.09 3.66
C PHE A 217 6.92 11.26 2.60
N GLY A 218 6.21 10.71 1.60
CA GLY A 218 6.85 9.99 0.50
C GLY A 218 7.82 10.87 -0.30
N HIS A 219 7.50 12.14 -0.54
CA HIS A 219 8.47 13.09 -1.12
C HIS A 219 9.70 13.27 -0.25
N THR A 220 9.54 13.38 1.07
CA THR A 220 10.70 13.47 1.99
C THR A 220 11.55 12.21 2.02
N LEU A 221 10.98 11.06 1.61
CA LEU A 221 11.68 9.79 1.43
C LEU A 221 12.31 9.65 0.03
N GLY A 222 12.23 10.65 -0.85
CA GLY A 222 12.85 10.64 -2.18
C GLY A 222 11.99 10.03 -3.29
N MET A 223 10.68 9.92 -3.07
CA MET A 223 9.73 9.51 -4.10
C MET A 223 9.31 10.70 -4.96
N ALA A 224 9.17 10.48 -6.26
CA ALA A 224 8.51 11.41 -7.15
C ALA A 224 6.98 11.32 -6.98
N GLU A 225 6.27 12.29 -7.54
CA GLU A 225 4.84 12.16 -7.80
C GLU A 225 4.59 10.93 -8.70
N PHE A 226 3.59 10.09 -8.41
CA PHE A 226 3.26 8.94 -9.27
C PHE A 226 2.28 9.32 -10.38
N SER A 227 2.49 10.50 -10.97
CA SER A 227 1.73 10.96 -12.12
C SER A 227 2.66 11.69 -13.07
N GLY A 228 2.63 11.28 -14.34
CA GLY A 228 3.37 11.94 -15.41
C GLY A 228 2.58 11.89 -16.72
N TRP A 229 3.03 12.66 -17.71
CA TRP A 229 2.46 12.59 -19.06
C TRP A 229 2.71 11.20 -19.70
N ASP A 230 3.85 10.58 -19.37
CA ASP A 230 4.35 9.35 -19.97
C ASP A 230 4.24 8.14 -19.03
N TYR A 231 3.53 8.28 -17.90
CA TYR A 231 3.14 7.17 -17.06
C TYR A 231 1.94 7.49 -16.15
N CYS A 232 1.09 6.50 -15.98
CA CYS A 232 -0.02 6.51 -15.04
C CYS A 232 0.27 5.49 -13.93
N GLU A 233 -0.15 5.75 -12.71
CA GLU A 233 -0.12 4.77 -11.64
C GLU A 233 -1.55 4.54 -11.14
N SER A 234 -1.82 3.34 -10.63
CA SER A 234 -3.13 2.93 -10.15
C SER A 234 -3.67 3.85 -9.05
N TYR A 235 -5.00 3.90 -8.90
CA TYR A 235 -5.62 4.74 -7.88
C TYR A 235 -5.34 4.30 -6.43
N ASP A 236 -4.62 3.19 -6.23
CA ASP A 236 -4.40 2.53 -4.95
C ASP A 236 -3.19 3.06 -4.17
N ASN A 237 -2.40 3.99 -4.72
CA ASN A 237 -1.16 4.47 -4.09
C ASN A 237 -1.27 5.90 -3.59
N VAL A 238 -0.58 6.15 -2.48
CA VAL A 238 -0.60 7.45 -1.80
C VAL A 238 0.18 8.49 -2.59
N MET A 239 1.19 8.08 -3.35
CA MET A 239 2.03 9.00 -4.15
C MET A 239 1.37 9.50 -5.45
N VAL A 240 0.15 9.06 -5.79
CA VAL A 240 -0.59 9.61 -6.94
C VAL A 240 -1.32 10.89 -6.55
N GLN A 241 -1.30 11.90 -7.42
CA GLN A 241 -1.88 13.22 -7.14
C GLN A 241 -3.39 13.20 -6.88
N GLY A 242 -3.83 14.16 -6.07
CA GLY A 242 -5.23 14.48 -5.83
C GLY A 242 -5.75 14.06 -4.45
N ILE A 243 -6.95 14.54 -4.14
CA ILE A 243 -7.69 14.25 -2.91
C ILE A 243 -8.36 12.89 -3.10
N ARG A 244 -7.93 11.90 -2.30
CA ARG A 244 -8.39 10.50 -2.42
C ARG A 244 -8.50 9.86 -1.04
N SER A 245 -9.52 9.04 -0.86
CA SER A 245 -9.77 8.32 0.38
C SER A 245 -8.89 7.06 0.48
N ILE A 246 -7.64 7.22 0.95
CA ILE A 246 -6.65 6.14 1.11
C ILE A 246 -6.01 6.21 2.49
N SER A 247 -5.92 5.08 3.21
CA SER A 247 -5.40 5.06 4.59
C SER A 247 -4.17 4.16 4.79
N LYS A 248 -3.66 3.55 3.71
CA LYS A 248 -2.52 2.63 3.72
C LYS A 248 -1.67 2.84 2.46
N LEU A 249 -0.42 2.39 2.51
CA LEU A 249 0.47 2.39 1.36
C LEU A 249 0.00 1.37 0.32
N GLY A 250 0.03 1.76 -0.95
CA GLY A 250 -0.26 0.91 -2.09
C GLY A 250 0.95 0.05 -2.52
N PRO A 251 0.74 -0.81 -3.54
CA PRO A 251 1.77 -1.72 -4.04
C PRO A 251 3.01 -1.00 -4.61
N ALA A 252 2.82 0.06 -5.39
CA ALA A 252 3.90 0.84 -5.96
C ALA A 252 4.63 1.67 -4.90
N ASP A 253 3.93 2.21 -3.90
CA ASP A 253 4.53 2.93 -2.77
C ASP A 253 5.56 2.04 -2.04
N ILE A 254 5.17 0.80 -1.73
CA ILE A 254 6.00 -0.19 -1.05
C ILE A 254 7.22 -0.58 -1.91
N ALA A 255 6.99 -0.83 -3.21
CA ALA A 255 8.05 -1.24 -4.12
C ALA A 255 9.10 -0.14 -4.34
N VAL A 256 8.66 1.11 -4.53
CA VAL A 256 9.58 2.26 -4.68
C VAL A 256 10.35 2.51 -3.38
N TYR A 257 9.71 2.39 -2.22
CA TYR A 257 10.40 2.48 -0.94
C TYR A 257 11.55 1.47 -0.83
N ARG A 258 11.28 0.21 -1.18
CA ARG A 258 12.29 -0.86 -1.14
C ARG A 258 13.42 -0.60 -2.13
N LYS A 259 13.12 -0.07 -3.31
CA LYS A 259 14.16 0.35 -4.27
C LYS A 259 15.07 1.44 -3.71
N LEU A 260 14.53 2.35 -2.90
CA LEU A 260 15.28 3.47 -2.31
C LEU A 260 16.08 3.07 -1.06
N TRP A 261 15.53 2.19 -0.22
CA TRP A 261 16.00 2.00 1.15
C TRP A 261 16.22 0.53 1.56
N GLY A 262 15.85 -0.43 0.72
CA GLY A 262 15.90 -1.87 1.01
C GLY A 262 17.10 -2.60 0.41
#